data_AF-A0A1V5QVL7-F1
#
_entry.id   AF-A0A1V5QVL7-F1
#
_cell.length_a   1.000
_cell.length_b   1.000
_cell.length_c   1.000
_cell.angle_alpha   90.00
_cell.angle_beta   90.00
_cell.angle_gamma   90.00
#
_symmetry.space_group_name_H-M   'P 1'
#
loop_
_entity.id
_entity.type
_entity.pdbx_description
1 polymer ?
#
loop_
_entity_poly.entity_id
_entity_poly.type
_entity_poly.pdbx_seq_one_letter_code
_entity_poly.pdbx_strand_id
1 'polypeptide(L)' 'MAITDLLLADHAARKDAEGVAWFTATDLKRLGISGPVLGVFQEAQHALRLRRSSVVAETAGRLDGFSLRETLRARSNGA' A
#
# COMPACT_ATOMS: atom_id res chain seq x y z
N MET A 1 -7.81 14.59 2.67
CA MET A 1 -7.12 13.37 3.13
C MET A 1 -6.21 12.91 2.01
N ALA A 2 -4.95 12.56 2.25
CA ALA A 2 -4.06 12.14 1.18
C ALA A 2 -4.46 10.74 0.66
N ILE A 3 -4.20 10.44 -0.61
CA ILE A 3 -4.51 9.12 -1.21
C ILE A 3 -3.91 7.98 -0.38
N THR A 4 -2.69 8.15 0.11
CA THR A 4 -2.02 7.16 0.97
C THR A 4 -2.77 6.90 2.29
N ASP A 5 -3.44 7.92 2.86
CA ASP A 5 -4.18 7.74 4.11
C ASP A 5 -5.45 6.90 3.89
N LEU A 6 -6.13 7.09 2.75
CA LEU A 6 -7.28 6.27 2.33
C LEU A 6 -6.85 4.81 2.13
N LEU A 7 -5.73 4.59 1.44
CA LEU A 7 -5.20 3.26 1.18
C LEU A 7 -4.79 2.56 2.49
N LEU A 8 -4.16 3.27 3.43
CA LEU A 8 -3.78 2.71 4.73
C LEU A 8 -4.99 2.37 5.60
N ALA A 9 -6.04 3.19 5.57
CA ALA A 9 -7.28 2.88 6.29
C ALA A 9 -7.97 1.64 5.72
N ASP A 10 -8.05 1.50 4.40
CA ASP A 10 -8.63 0.33 3.75
C ASP A 10 -7.76 -0.93 3.95
N HIS A 11 -6.44 -0.80 3.88
CA HIS A 11 -5.49 -1.87 4.21
C HIS A 11 -5.67 -2.36 5.65
N ALA A 12 -5.77 -1.46 6.63
CA ALA A 12 -6.00 -1.85 8.02
C ALA A 12 -7.30 -2.64 8.22
N ALA A 13 -8.34 -2.34 7.43
CA ALA A 13 -9.63 -3.01 7.50
C ALA A 13 -9.68 -4.35 6.74
N ARG A 14 -8.85 -4.53 5.71
CA ARG A 14 -8.94 -5.66 4.75
C ARG A 14 -7.72 -6.58 4.69
N LYS A 15 -6.61 -6.23 5.34
CA LYS A 15 -5.40 -7.04 5.28
C LYS A 15 -5.67 -8.47 5.76
N ASP A 16 -5.07 -9.44 5.08
CA ASP A 16 -5.13 -10.83 5.47
C ASP A 16 -4.25 -11.14 6.69
N ALA A 17 -4.17 -12.41 7.08
CA ALA A 17 -3.36 -12.87 8.20
C ALA A 17 -1.86 -12.59 8.02
N GLU A 18 -1.40 -12.43 6.77
CA GLU A 18 -0.02 -12.08 6.41
C GLU A 18 0.19 -10.55 6.35
N GLY A 19 -0.83 -9.77 6.68
CA GLY A 19 -0.77 -8.31 6.68
C GLY A 19 -0.79 -7.69 5.28
N VAL A 20 -1.30 -8.41 4.28
CA VAL A 20 -1.36 -7.98 2.87
C VAL A 20 -2.78 -7.56 2.48
N ALA A 21 -2.91 -6.43 1.78
CA ALA A 21 -4.14 -6.04 1.08
C ALA A 21 -3.83 -5.66 -0.37
N TRP A 22 -4.63 -6.17 -1.30
CA TRP A 22 -4.51 -5.88 -2.73
C TRP A 22 -5.47 -4.78 -3.18
N PHE A 23 -4.97 -3.92 -4.06
CA PHE A 23 -5.68 -2.78 -4.64
C PHE A 23 -5.67 -2.88 -6.17
N THR A 24 -6.88 -2.96 -6.73
CA THR A 24 -7.15 -2.90 -8.17
C THR A 24 -7.80 -1.56 -8.54
N ALA A 25 -8.00 -1.31 -9.84
CA ALA A 25 -8.77 -0.14 -10.29
C ALA A 25 -10.17 -0.07 -9.66
N THR A 26 -10.82 -1.21 -9.42
CA THR A 26 -12.13 -1.29 -8.77
C THR A 26 -12.06 -0.84 -7.31
N ASP A 27 -11.01 -1.23 -6.58
CA ASP A 27 -10.81 -0.81 -5.19
C ASP A 27 -10.56 0.70 -5.11
N LEU A 28 -9.74 1.24 -6.02
CA LEU A 28 -9.49 2.68 -6.08
C LEU A 28 -10.78 3.47 -6.32
N LYS A 29 -11.64 3.00 -7.25
CA LYS A 29 -12.95 3.60 -7.50
C LYS A 29 -13.85 3.56 -6.28
N ARG A 30 -13.91 2.44 -5.55
CA ARG A 30 -14.67 2.29 -4.30
C ARG A 30 -14.21 3.27 -3.22
N LEU A 31 -12.91 3.56 -3.17
CA LEU A 31 -12.29 4.51 -2.24
C LEU A 31 -12.39 5.97 -2.69
N GLY A 32 -12.99 6.26 -3.85
CA GLY A 32 -13.06 7.61 -4.41
C GLY A 32 -11.70 8.15 -4.87
N ILE A 33 -10.73 7.27 -5.12
CA ILE A 33 -9.40 7.63 -5.61
C ILE A 33 -9.44 7.65 -7.14
N SER A 34 -9.20 8.84 -7.69
CA SER A 34 -9.09 9.04 -9.14
C SER A 34 -7.63 8.95 -9.57
N GLY A 35 -7.36 8.17 -10.62
CA GLY A 35 -6.04 8.07 -11.23
C GLY A 35 -5.73 6.67 -11.75
N PRO A 36 -4.69 6.52 -12.59
CA PRO A 36 -4.23 5.22 -13.04
C PRO A 36 -3.62 4.45 -11.86
N VAL A 37 -3.85 3.12 -11.82
CA VAL A 37 -3.35 2.23 -10.74
C VAL A 37 -1.85 2.42 -10.49
N LEU A 38 -1.05 2.49 -11.56
CA LEU A 38 0.40 2.67 -11.45
C LEU A 38 0.79 4.03 -10.85
N GLY A 39 0.04 5.09 -11.15
CA GLY A 39 0.27 6.41 -10.59
C GLY A 39 -0.05 6.44 -9.09
N VAL A 40 -1.17 5.85 -8.69
CA VAL A 40 -1.56 5.71 -7.28
C VAL A 40 -0.54 4.85 -6.52
N PHE A 41 -0.05 3.77 -7.13
CA PHE A 41 1.02 2.94 -6.58
C PHE A 41 2.29 3.77 -6.33
N GLN A 42 2.75 4.54 -7.32
CA GLN A 42 3.95 5.37 -7.20
C GLN A 42 3.80 6.44 -6.11
N GLU A 43 2.64 7.07 -6.02
CA GLU A 43 2.32 8.04 -4.97
C GLU A 43 2.35 7.39 -3.58
N ALA A 44 1.69 6.25 -3.42
CA ALA A 44 1.68 5.50 -2.17
C ALA A 44 3.10 5.05 -1.78
N GLN A 45 3.87 4.49 -2.71
CA GLN A 45 5.24 4.07 -2.45
C GLN A 45 6.12 5.25 -2.01
N HIS A 46 6.02 6.39 -2.69
CA HIS A 46 6.76 7.60 -2.34
C HIS A 46 6.39 8.11 -0.94
N ALA A 47 5.09 8.25 -0.64
CA ALA A 47 4.61 8.73 0.64
C ALA A 47 4.99 7.78 1.80
N LEU A 48 4.86 6.46 1.61
CA LEU A 48 5.24 5.46 2.61
C LEU A 48 6.74 5.51 2.92
N ARG A 49 7.58 5.73 1.90
CA ARG A 49 9.03 5.89 2.05
C ARG A 49 9.38 7.15 2.82
N LEU A 50 8.75 8.29 2.50
CA LEU A 50 8.95 9.56 3.24
C LEU A 50 8.58 9.41 4.72
N ARG A 51 7.51 8.67 5.01
CA ARG A 51 7.01 8.42 6.37
C ARG A 51 7.80 7.36 7.15
N ARG A 52 8.79 6.70 6.53
CA ARG A 52 9.48 5.51 7.10
C ARG A 52 8.48 4.47 7.62
N SER A 53 7.39 4.28 6.88
CA SER A 53 6.29 3.39 7.23
C SER A 53 6.76 1.95 7.41
N SER A 54 6.12 1.19 8.30
CA SER A 54 6.24 -0.27 8.33
C SER A 54 5.44 -0.94 7.22
N VAL A 55 4.62 -0.20 6.47
CA VAL A 55 3.89 -0.70 5.29
C VAL A 55 4.64 -0.36 4.02
N VAL A 56 4.76 -1.33 3.11
CA VAL A 56 5.34 -1.17 1.78
C VAL A 56 4.30 -1.39 0.69
N ALA A 57 4.44 -0.67 -0.42
CA ALA A 57 3.65 -0.88 -1.61
C ALA A 57 4.46 -1.72 -2.62
N GLU A 58 3.86 -2.76 -3.19
CA GLU A 58 4.53 -3.64 -4.16
C GLU A 58 3.56 -4.13 -5.25
N THR A 59 4.03 -4.21 -6.50
CA THR A 59 3.25 -4.78 -7.61
C THR A 59 3.26 -6.31 -7.64
N ALA A 60 4.30 -6.94 -7.08
CA ALA A 60 4.53 -8.39 -7.13
C ALA A 60 4.31 -8.99 -8.54
N GLY A 61 4.82 -8.29 -9.56
CA GLY A 61 4.76 -8.72 -10.96
C GLY A 61 3.43 -8.44 -11.68
N ARG A 62 2.46 -7.80 -11.01
CA ARG A 62 1.16 -7.43 -11.59
C ARG A 62 1.20 -6.02 -12.19
N LEU A 63 0.54 -5.84 -13.33
CA LEU A 63 0.39 -4.53 -13.99
C LEU A 63 -0.99 -3.90 -13.73
N ASP A 64 -1.95 -4.70 -13.26
CA ASP A 64 -3.35 -4.34 -13.03
C ASP A 64 -3.65 -3.98 -11.57
N GLY A 65 -2.66 -4.03 -10.69
CA GLY A 65 -2.83 -3.83 -9.25
C GLY A 65 -1.52 -3.69 -8.49
N PHE A 66 -1.64 -3.34 -7.22
CA PHE A 66 -0.54 -3.35 -6.26
C PHE A 66 -1.06 -3.81 -4.90
N SER A 67 -0.13 -4.22 -4.03
CA SER A 67 -0.41 -4.61 -2.66
C SER A 67 0.18 -3.60 -1.69
N LEU A 68 -0.47 -3.44 -0.55
CA LEU A 68 0.15 -2.92 0.66
C LEU A 68 0.44 -4.08 1.60
N ARG A 69 1.68 -4.19 2.08
CA ARG A 69 2.12 -5.25 2.99
C ARG A 69 2.74 -4.65 4.25
N GLU A 70 2.35 -5.14 5.41
CA GLU A 70 3.09 -4.90 6.65
C GLU A 70 4.43 -5.62 6.62
N THR A 71 5.50 -4.84 6.67
CA THR A 71 6.83 -5.37 6.98
C THR A 71 6.92 -5.50 8.49
N LEU A 72 7.14 -6.73 8.97
CA LEU A 72 7.73 -6.92 10.28
C LEU A 72 9.07 -6.19 10.20
N ARG A 73 9.21 -5.04 10.87
CA ARG A 73 10.52 -4.42 11.04
C ARG A 73 11.41 -5.51 11.61
N ALA A 74 12.36 -6.02 10.81
CA ALA A 74 13.45 -6.78 11.34
C ALA A 74 13.98 -5.97 12.51
N ARG A 75 13.99 -6.56 13.71
CA ARG A 75 14.75 -6.01 14.81
C ARG A 75 16.11 -5.68 14.23
N SER A 76 16.55 -4.46 14.45
CA SER A 76 17.94 -4.06 14.31
C SER A 76 18.82 -5.16 14.88
N ASN A 77 19.47 -5.94 14.02
CA ASN A 77 20.62 -6.74 14.42
C ASN A 77 21.76 -5.74 14.62
N GLY A 78 21.86 -5.24 15.85
CA GLY A 78 23.14 -4.84 16.39
C GLY A 78 24.00 -6.09 16.50
N ALA A 79 25.06 -6.12 15.70
CA ALA A 79 26.25 -6.93 15.91
C ALA A 79 27.44 -5.99 15.67
#